data_AF-A0A9N9W8S9-F1
#
_entry.id   AF-A0A9N9W8S9-F1
#
_cell.length_a   1.000
_cell.length_b   1.000
_cell.length_c   1.000
_cell.angle_alpha   90.00
_cell.angle_beta   90.00
_cell.angle_gamma   90.00
#
_symmetry.space_group_name_H-M   'P 1'
#
loop_
_entity.id
_entity.type
_entity.pdbx_description
1 polymer ?
#
loop_
_entity_poly.entity_id
_entity_poly.type
_entity_poly.pdbx_seq_one_letter_code
_entity_poly.pdbx_strand_id
1 'polypeptide(L)'
;MAATISISFNDLGRASTLPSNNNPGLDFLPPEVRLLIYEFTLVEVPRWDKKHKFECKYRPGSAQGFEPPPFAQSKITVSESPWRTKTETPCSCAKRQGLSLLRVSKSLNKICSPIFWSQNTFCFLDAVEFLALVGHSLRPELRDQIRDISIMNPDHTGDSEHIRAPRARFRYRRSFWETLLKCRGLEKLDIPAAYIESTRVLEVADYLNRFNENVPNLSRLHLNFLLARSSKLYSNSYPSPWMDEMAPQVVYAKFSGQIHLSNKENGLWIPDGVDDLWHDLSNFQIQVDRAIKLRFFGLTTATLHQYWLNFKLVEGLNHTSDTRRITLPSGQRALVKFYGVPYSSRASRASSRYKLFQERKKREELTEASRKDLKKKFKEARRSSRETKIEGETTNQQKAQSDREMRRLALEAEKKLSLRKERQKKLRLAKTTSEIRAWGRKRVPNASSRY
;
A
#
# COMPACT_ATOMS: atom_id res chain seq x y z
N MET A 1 22.60 11.68 27.62
CA MET A 1 21.59 10.91 28.35
C MET A 1 20.94 9.93 27.38
N ALA A 2 21.49 8.72 27.29
CA ALA A 2 21.10 7.72 26.29
C ALA A 2 20.34 6.58 26.98
N ALA A 3 19.07 6.38 26.60
CA ALA A 3 18.29 5.24 27.04
C ALA A 3 18.69 4.02 26.21
N THR A 4 19.67 3.28 26.71
CA THR A 4 19.98 1.91 26.29
C THR A 4 18.83 1.02 26.73
N ILE A 5 18.06 0.45 25.80
CA ILE A 5 17.17 -0.67 26.13
C ILE A 5 18.07 -1.91 26.23
N SER A 6 18.71 -2.06 27.40
CA SER A 6 19.12 -3.36 27.91
C SER A 6 17.85 -4.07 28.37
N ILE A 7 17.56 -5.22 27.77
CA ILE A 7 16.57 -6.12 28.35
C ILE A 7 17.31 -6.83 29.48
N SER A 8 17.14 -6.31 30.71
CA SER A 8 17.59 -6.94 31.96
C SER A 8 16.99 -8.34 32.04
N PHE A 9 17.86 -9.32 32.32
CA PHE A 9 17.53 -10.75 32.44
C PHE A 9 17.37 -11.20 33.90
N ASN A 10 17.05 -10.27 34.81
CA ASN A 10 16.76 -10.56 36.22
C ASN A 10 15.36 -10.05 36.54
N ASP A 11 14.36 -10.93 36.44
CA ASP A 11 13.08 -10.92 37.19
C ASP A 11 12.10 -11.97 36.65
N LEU A 12 12.59 -13.15 36.24
CA LEU A 12 11.77 -14.35 36.27
C LEU A 12 11.82 -14.88 37.70
N GLY A 13 10.92 -14.34 38.52
CA GLY A 13 10.66 -14.86 39.85
C GLY A 13 10.52 -16.38 39.78
N ARG A 14 11.22 -17.07 40.70
CA ARG A 14 11.06 -18.49 40.97
C ARG A 14 9.58 -18.79 41.09
N ALA A 15 8.99 -19.34 40.03
CA ALA A 15 7.65 -19.88 40.07
C ALA A 15 7.66 -20.98 41.13
N SER A 16 6.84 -20.77 42.15
CA SER A 16 6.52 -21.74 43.18
C SER A 16 6.17 -23.08 42.52
N THR A 17 6.75 -24.15 43.08
CA THR A 17 6.46 -25.53 42.76
C THR A 17 5.01 -25.85 43.10
N LEU A 18 4.08 -25.53 42.20
CA LEU A 18 2.74 -26.08 42.24
C LEU A 18 2.80 -27.57 41.87
N PRO A 19 2.00 -28.42 42.51
CA PRO A 19 2.01 -29.85 42.30
C PRO A 19 1.70 -30.17 40.84
N SER A 20 2.46 -31.12 40.30
CA SER A 20 2.35 -31.71 38.96
C SER A 20 0.92 -32.19 38.70
N ASN A 21 0.06 -31.31 38.17
CA ASN A 21 -1.16 -31.73 37.53
C ASN A 21 -0.77 -32.56 36.31
N ASN A 22 -1.15 -33.84 36.34
CA ASN A 22 -1.02 -34.84 35.28
C ASN A 22 -1.86 -34.46 34.04
N ASN A 23 -1.67 -33.27 33.50
CA ASN A 23 -2.13 -32.96 32.16
C ASN A 23 -1.17 -33.69 31.22
N PRO A 24 -1.63 -34.68 30.44
CA PRO A 24 -0.79 -35.30 29.42
C PRO A 24 -0.32 -34.17 28.48
N GLY A 25 0.98 -33.87 28.54
CA GLY A 25 1.59 -32.88 27.67
C GLY A 25 1.45 -33.25 26.19
N LEU A 26 1.81 -32.32 25.30
CA LEU A 26 1.79 -32.54 23.84
C LEU A 26 2.45 -33.85 23.40
N ASP A 27 3.46 -34.33 24.13
CA ASP A 27 4.22 -35.55 23.82
C ASP A 27 3.42 -36.84 23.92
N PHE A 28 2.28 -36.85 24.61
CA PHE A 28 1.39 -38.02 24.71
C PHE A 28 0.41 -38.14 23.54
N LEU A 29 0.36 -37.14 22.65
CA LEU A 29 -0.46 -37.21 21.45
C LEU A 29 0.23 -38.06 20.37
N PRO A 30 -0.54 -38.79 19.54
CA PRO A 30 0.00 -39.47 18.36
C PRO A 30 0.84 -38.51 17.50
N PRO A 31 1.95 -38.98 16.89
CA PRO A 31 2.83 -38.14 16.08
C PRO A 31 2.09 -37.32 15.02
N GLU A 32 1.07 -37.90 14.38
CA GLU A 32 0.26 -37.28 13.34
C GLU A 32 -0.53 -36.08 13.90
N VAL A 33 -1.14 -36.25 15.07
CA VAL A 33 -1.88 -35.18 15.76
C VAL A 33 -0.94 -34.05 16.17
N ARG A 34 0.27 -34.37 16.65
CA ARG A 34 1.29 -33.35 16.96
C ARG A 34 1.71 -32.57 15.72
N LEU A 35 1.97 -33.24 14.61
CA LEU A 35 2.35 -32.61 13.34
C LEU A 35 1.24 -31.66 12.84
N LEU A 36 -0.03 -32.08 12.91
CA LEU A 36 -1.16 -31.21 12.58
C LEU A 36 -1.19 -29.98 13.48
N ILE A 37 -1.03 -30.13 14.80
CA ILE A 37 -0.98 -28.99 15.73
C ILE A 37 0.16 -28.03 15.36
N TYR A 38 1.35 -28.56 15.04
CA TYR A 38 2.50 -27.75 14.67
C TYR A 38 2.27 -27.02 13.34
N GLU A 39 1.70 -27.69 12.34
CA GLU A 39 1.34 -27.09 11.05
C GLU A 39 0.34 -25.95 11.25
N PHE A 40 -0.77 -26.19 11.95
CA PHE A 40 -1.77 -25.16 12.28
C PHE A 40 -1.20 -23.98 13.07
N THR A 41 -0.15 -24.20 13.86
CA THR A 41 0.47 -23.16 14.70
C THR A 41 1.54 -22.36 13.96
N LEU A 42 2.31 -22.99 13.07
CA LEU A 42 3.52 -22.43 12.47
C LEU A 42 3.32 -21.99 11.01
N VAL A 43 2.40 -22.62 10.30
CA VAL A 43 2.10 -22.30 8.90
C VAL A 43 1.05 -21.22 8.85
N GLU A 44 1.41 -20.10 8.24
CA GLU A 44 0.53 -18.95 8.10
C GLU A 44 0.49 -18.49 6.65
N VAL A 45 -0.60 -17.81 6.31
CA VAL A 45 -0.69 -17.10 5.02
C VAL A 45 0.49 -16.12 4.85
N PRO A 46 0.93 -15.89 3.60
CA PRO A 46 2.00 -14.94 3.31
C PRO A 46 1.76 -13.56 3.96
N ARG A 47 2.83 -12.86 4.33
CA ARG A 47 2.76 -11.53 4.98
C ARG A 47 1.84 -10.55 4.24
N TRP A 48 1.85 -10.63 2.91
CA TRP A 48 1.05 -9.79 2.01
C TRP A 48 -0.45 -9.97 2.21
N ASP A 49 -0.86 -11.19 2.57
CA ASP A 49 -2.25 -11.63 2.65
C ASP A 49 -2.84 -11.53 4.05
N LYS A 50 -2.01 -11.15 5.04
CA LYS A 50 -2.45 -10.94 6.41
C LYS A 50 -3.40 -9.75 6.49
N LYS A 51 -4.44 -9.88 7.31
CA LYS A 51 -5.47 -8.86 7.56
C LYS A 51 -5.31 -8.30 8.97
N HIS A 52 -5.81 -7.09 9.23
CA HIS A 52 -5.82 -6.60 10.60
C HIS A 52 -6.81 -7.40 11.47
N LYS A 53 -6.37 -7.72 12.69
CA LYS A 53 -7.24 -8.30 13.73
C LYS A 53 -8.41 -7.35 14.02
N PHE A 54 -9.52 -7.89 14.52
CA PHE A 54 -10.73 -7.11 14.82
C PHE A 54 -10.48 -5.92 15.75
N GLU A 55 -9.56 -6.07 16.70
CA GLU A 55 -9.17 -5.05 17.68
C GLU A 55 -8.17 -4.01 17.16
N CYS A 56 -7.66 -4.17 15.94
CA CYS A 56 -6.60 -3.30 15.45
C CYS A 56 -7.11 -1.89 15.16
N LYS A 57 -6.35 -0.86 15.55
CA LYS A 57 -6.67 0.55 15.29
C LYS A 57 -6.78 0.90 13.80
N TYR A 58 -6.09 0.17 12.94
CA TYR A 58 -6.12 0.36 11.47
C TYR A 58 -7.35 -0.26 10.81
N ARG A 59 -8.15 -1.03 11.57
CA ARG A 59 -9.37 -1.61 11.04
C ARG A 59 -10.48 -0.55 11.02
N PRO A 60 -11.01 -0.20 9.84
CA PRO A 60 -12.01 0.86 9.72
C PRO A 60 -13.28 0.53 10.51
N GLY A 61 -13.89 1.57 11.07
CA GLY A 61 -15.17 1.48 11.77
C GLY A 61 -16.38 1.47 10.83
N SER A 62 -16.22 1.98 9.61
CA SER A 62 -17.28 2.11 8.60
C SER A 62 -17.04 1.22 7.39
N ALA A 63 -18.09 0.94 6.62
CA ALA A 63 -18.00 0.12 5.41
C ALA A 63 -17.23 0.82 4.28
N GLN A 64 -17.30 2.16 4.24
CA GLN A 64 -16.58 2.99 3.27
C GLN A 64 -15.10 3.19 3.63
N GLY A 65 -14.68 2.79 4.84
CA GLY A 65 -13.30 2.95 5.26
C GLY A 65 -12.38 1.97 4.52
N PHE A 66 -11.26 2.50 4.05
CA PHE A 66 -10.19 1.72 3.43
C PHE A 66 -9.30 1.19 4.56
N GLU A 67 -8.98 -0.10 4.52
CA GLU A 67 -8.06 -0.72 5.47
C GLU A 67 -6.67 -0.80 4.83
N PRO A 68 -5.70 0.03 5.25
CA PRO A 68 -4.35 -0.12 4.74
C PRO A 68 -3.85 -1.53 5.06
N PRO A 69 -3.19 -2.23 4.13
CA PRO A 69 -2.72 -3.57 4.41
C PRO A 69 -1.64 -3.55 5.50
N PRO A 70 -1.60 -4.55 6.40
CA PRO A 70 -0.63 -4.60 7.50
C PRO A 70 0.83 -4.48 7.05
N PHE A 71 1.17 -5.03 5.88
CA PHE A 71 2.55 -4.96 5.37
C PHE A 71 2.96 -3.53 5.01
N ALA A 72 2.07 -2.71 4.48
CA ALA A 72 2.33 -1.32 4.11
C ALA A 72 2.51 -0.40 5.33
N GLN A 73 2.27 -0.90 6.54
CA GLN A 73 2.51 -0.15 7.78
C GLN A 73 3.90 -0.44 8.38
N SER A 74 4.68 -1.34 7.77
CA SER A 74 5.99 -1.73 8.31
C SER A 74 7.06 -0.72 7.90
N LYS A 75 7.92 -0.38 8.86
CA LYS A 75 9.17 0.37 8.69
C LYS A 75 10.33 -0.55 9.04
N ILE A 76 11.34 -0.63 8.18
CA ILE A 76 12.49 -1.51 8.37
C ILE A 76 13.75 -0.68 8.28
N THR A 77 14.60 -0.78 9.29
CA THR A 77 15.94 -0.22 9.27
C THR A 77 16.94 -1.36 9.21
N VAL A 78 17.86 -1.31 8.25
CA VAL A 78 18.94 -2.29 8.11
C VAL A 78 20.27 -1.61 8.39
N SER A 79 21.07 -2.17 9.30
CA SER A 79 22.48 -1.81 9.50
C SER A 79 23.38 -2.89 8.91
N GLU A 80 24.52 -2.55 8.31
CA GLU A 80 25.46 -3.52 7.73
C GLU A 80 26.57 -3.96 8.72
N SER A 81 26.90 -3.11 9.69
CA SER A 81 28.06 -3.30 10.57
C SER A 81 27.67 -3.28 12.06
N PRO A 82 27.22 -4.41 12.63
CA PRO A 82 26.93 -5.68 11.97
C PRO A 82 25.57 -5.67 11.25
N TRP A 83 25.37 -6.68 10.39
CA TRP A 83 24.09 -6.92 9.73
C TRP A 83 22.99 -7.13 10.76
N ARG A 84 22.08 -6.16 10.87
CA ARG A 84 20.91 -6.24 11.75
C ARG A 84 19.72 -5.58 11.09
N THR A 85 18.53 -6.08 11.42
CA THR A 85 17.27 -5.47 11.01
C THR A 85 16.49 -5.04 12.24
N LYS A 86 15.90 -3.85 12.16
CA LYS A 86 14.93 -3.35 13.14
C LYS A 86 13.62 -3.10 12.41
N THR A 87 12.58 -3.83 12.80
CA THR A 87 11.24 -3.66 12.23
C THR A 87 10.35 -2.90 13.21
N GLU A 88 9.91 -1.72 12.81
CA GLU A 88 8.94 -0.91 13.51
C GLU A 88 7.58 -1.06 12.81
N THR A 89 6.58 -1.51 13.56
CA THR A 89 5.23 -1.73 13.04
C THR A 89 4.25 -1.12 14.03
N PRO A 90 3.28 -0.33 13.57
CA PRO A 90 2.32 0.30 14.47
C PRO A 90 1.22 -0.68 14.92
N CYS A 91 1.23 -1.91 14.40
CA CYS A 91 0.42 -3.03 14.89
C CYS A 91 1.17 -4.36 14.71
N SER A 92 0.72 -5.39 15.42
CA SER A 92 1.29 -6.75 15.31
C SER A 92 0.63 -7.63 14.24
N CYS A 93 -0.30 -7.10 13.44
CA CYS A 93 -1.12 -7.93 12.54
C CYS A 93 -0.32 -8.56 11.39
N ALA A 94 0.76 -7.91 10.94
CA ALA A 94 1.68 -8.48 9.95
C ALA A 94 2.68 -9.49 10.56
N LYS A 95 2.87 -9.47 11.90
CA LYS A 95 3.85 -10.34 12.56
C LYS A 95 3.40 -11.79 12.44
N ARG A 96 4.38 -12.67 12.35
CA ARG A 96 4.14 -14.11 12.43
C ARG A 96 3.88 -14.51 13.88
N GLN A 97 2.91 -15.40 14.07
CA GLN A 97 2.54 -15.97 15.36
C GLN A 97 3.15 -17.38 15.47
N GLY A 98 2.97 -18.04 16.60
CA GLY A 98 3.48 -19.41 16.81
C GLY A 98 5.00 -19.55 16.96
N LEU A 99 5.80 -18.51 16.69
CA LEU A 99 7.27 -18.57 16.80
C LEU A 99 7.79 -18.90 18.20
N SER A 100 6.98 -18.69 19.24
CA SER A 100 7.31 -19.12 20.61
C SER A 100 7.46 -20.63 20.72
N LEU A 101 6.74 -21.41 19.89
CA LEU A 101 6.83 -22.87 19.88
C LEU A 101 8.24 -23.35 19.54
N LEU A 102 8.91 -22.69 18.59
CA LEU A 102 10.30 -22.98 18.20
C LEU A 102 11.31 -22.70 19.32
N ARG A 103 10.90 -21.98 20.38
CA ARG A 103 11.75 -21.59 21.51
C ARG A 103 11.50 -22.40 22.78
N VAL A 104 10.47 -23.26 22.80
CA VAL A 104 10.08 -24.01 24.01
C VAL A 104 11.16 -25.01 24.41
N SER A 105 11.64 -25.84 23.48
CA SER A 105 12.70 -26.82 23.74
C SER A 105 13.50 -27.14 22.47
N LYS A 106 14.70 -27.69 22.63
CA LYS A 106 15.53 -28.15 21.49
C LYS A 106 14.86 -29.29 20.72
N SER A 107 14.15 -30.18 21.42
CA SER A 107 13.42 -31.30 20.79
C SER A 107 12.28 -30.80 19.92
N LEU A 108 11.45 -29.91 20.46
CA LEU A 108 10.36 -29.28 19.71
C LEU A 108 10.90 -28.46 18.54
N ASN A 109 11.98 -27.72 18.73
CA ASN A 109 12.64 -27.00 17.65
C ASN A 109 13.05 -27.93 16.51
N LYS A 110 13.65 -29.09 16.80
CA LYS A 110 14.08 -30.07 15.79
C LYS A 110 12.90 -30.59 14.95
N ILE A 111 11.74 -30.82 15.58
CA ILE A 111 10.54 -31.33 14.90
C ILE A 111 9.82 -30.22 14.13
N CYS A 112 9.67 -29.04 14.75
CA CYS A 112 8.89 -27.93 14.22
C CYS A 112 9.63 -27.09 13.18
N SER A 113 10.96 -27.03 13.24
CA SER A 113 11.78 -26.19 12.34
C SER A 113 11.57 -26.57 10.87
N PRO A 114 11.63 -27.85 10.46
CA PRO A 114 11.36 -28.23 9.07
C PRO A 114 9.99 -27.80 8.58
N ILE A 115 8.93 -28.00 9.38
CA ILE A 115 7.56 -27.54 9.05
C ILE A 115 7.55 -26.02 8.84
N PHE A 116 8.15 -25.29 9.79
CA PHE A 116 8.20 -23.84 9.74
C PHE A 116 8.91 -23.30 8.49
N TRP A 117 10.11 -23.80 8.16
CA TRP A 117 10.90 -23.29 7.04
C TRP A 117 10.42 -23.77 5.68
N SER A 118 9.87 -24.99 5.60
CA SER A 118 9.50 -25.58 4.31
C SER A 118 8.11 -25.24 3.83
N GLN A 119 7.15 -25.03 4.74
CA GLN A 119 5.74 -24.86 4.36
C GLN A 119 5.29 -23.40 4.36
N ASN A 120 6.18 -22.46 4.69
CA ASN A 120 5.86 -21.04 4.73
C ASN A 120 6.51 -20.28 3.58
N THR A 121 5.76 -19.31 3.03
CA THR A 121 6.34 -18.27 2.20
C THR A 121 7.03 -17.21 3.07
N PHE A 122 8.33 -17.01 2.87
CA PHE A 122 9.12 -15.98 3.53
C PHE A 122 9.04 -14.67 2.74
N CYS A 123 8.47 -13.65 3.37
CA CYS A 123 8.10 -12.40 2.73
C CYS A 123 9.00 -11.24 3.13
N PHE A 124 9.64 -10.59 2.15
CA PHE A 124 10.54 -9.46 2.35
C PHE A 124 10.07 -8.25 1.52
N LEU A 125 10.21 -7.05 2.07
CA LEU A 125 9.87 -5.80 1.37
C LEU A 125 10.93 -5.43 0.33
N ASP A 126 12.16 -5.91 0.48
CA ASP A 126 13.29 -5.63 -0.41
C ASP A 126 14.43 -6.66 -0.24
N ALA A 127 15.39 -6.64 -1.16
CA ALA A 127 16.62 -7.43 -1.16
C ALA A 127 17.46 -7.17 0.07
N VAL A 128 17.52 -5.91 0.54
CA VAL A 128 18.37 -5.54 1.67
C VAL A 128 17.87 -6.20 2.96
N GLU A 129 16.55 -6.28 3.15
CA GLU A 129 15.94 -7.04 4.25
C GLU A 129 16.26 -8.53 4.11
N PHE A 130 16.08 -9.08 2.91
CA PHE A 130 16.40 -10.48 2.61
C PHE A 130 17.87 -10.82 2.90
N LEU A 131 18.82 -9.98 2.48
CA LEU A 131 20.25 -10.19 2.71
C LEU A 131 20.60 -10.16 4.18
N ALA A 132 20.12 -9.16 4.91
CA ALA A 132 20.38 -9.05 6.32
C ALA A 132 19.85 -10.27 7.09
N LEU A 133 18.64 -10.72 6.76
CA LEU A 133 17.98 -11.83 7.44
C LEU A 133 18.47 -13.20 6.97
N VAL A 134 18.46 -13.48 5.67
CA VAL A 134 18.79 -14.80 5.10
C VAL A 134 20.28 -14.95 4.81
N GLY A 135 20.89 -13.92 4.20
CA GLY A 135 22.30 -13.96 3.82
C GLY A 135 23.26 -13.91 5.01
N HIS A 136 22.93 -13.11 6.02
CA HIS A 136 23.85 -12.83 7.14
C HIS A 136 23.37 -13.36 8.50
N SER A 137 22.07 -13.30 8.82
CA SER A 137 21.57 -13.71 10.14
C SER A 137 21.16 -15.18 10.20
N LEU A 138 20.62 -15.72 9.12
CA LEU A 138 20.14 -17.10 9.07
C LEU A 138 21.31 -18.07 8.90
N ARG A 139 21.29 -19.12 9.71
CA ARG A 139 22.27 -20.20 9.64
C ARG A 139 22.21 -20.91 8.28
N PRO A 140 23.35 -21.32 7.70
CA PRO A 140 23.37 -21.97 6.40
C PRO A 140 22.44 -23.19 6.29
N GLU A 141 22.37 -24.02 7.32
CA GLU A 141 21.60 -25.28 7.30
C GLU A 141 20.08 -25.05 7.21
N LEU A 142 19.61 -23.87 7.63
CA LEU A 142 18.20 -23.50 7.55
C LEU A 142 17.81 -22.91 6.20
N ARG A 143 18.78 -22.43 5.40
CA ARG A 143 18.53 -21.88 4.06
C ARG A 143 18.03 -22.96 3.10
N ASP A 144 18.57 -24.16 3.24
CA ASP A 144 18.17 -25.32 2.42
C ASP A 144 16.76 -25.82 2.75
N GLN A 145 16.18 -25.39 3.87
CA GLN A 145 14.80 -25.73 4.23
C GLN A 145 13.77 -24.74 3.65
N ILE A 146 14.21 -23.57 3.16
CA ILE A 146 13.32 -22.55 2.59
C ILE A 146 12.84 -23.02 1.22
N ARG A 147 11.52 -23.19 1.05
CA ARG A 147 10.90 -23.55 -0.25
C ARG A 147 10.31 -22.36 -0.99
N ASP A 148 9.81 -21.37 -0.25
CA ASP A 148 9.06 -20.26 -0.84
C ASP A 148 9.62 -18.91 -0.38
N ILE A 149 10.05 -18.08 -1.33
CA ILE A 149 10.46 -16.69 -1.08
C ILE A 149 9.55 -15.77 -1.89
N SER A 150 9.06 -14.71 -1.25
CA SER A 150 8.32 -13.64 -1.91
C SER A 150 8.85 -12.28 -1.51
N ILE A 151 9.42 -11.58 -2.48
CA ILE A 151 9.82 -10.18 -2.36
C ILE A 151 8.78 -9.35 -3.10
N MET A 152 8.22 -8.38 -2.38
CA MET A 152 7.25 -7.47 -2.94
C MET A 152 7.65 -6.06 -2.58
N ASN A 153 8.19 -5.35 -3.56
CA ASN A 153 8.55 -3.97 -3.38
C ASN A 153 7.33 -3.09 -3.68
N PRO A 154 6.96 -2.20 -2.76
CA PRO A 154 5.99 -1.16 -3.03
C PRO A 154 6.40 -0.18 -4.13
N ASP A 155 7.69 0.08 -4.32
CA ASP A 155 8.19 0.96 -5.37
C ASP A 155 8.46 0.20 -6.68
N HIS A 156 7.98 0.78 -7.78
CA HIS A 156 8.25 0.34 -9.15
C HIS A 156 9.74 0.36 -9.53
N THR A 157 10.55 1.22 -8.91
CA THR A 157 12.00 1.30 -9.17
C THR A 157 12.79 0.13 -8.56
N GLY A 158 12.13 -0.71 -7.76
CA GLY A 158 12.78 -1.79 -7.02
C GLY A 158 13.40 -1.35 -5.70
N ASP A 159 13.14 -0.11 -5.27
CA ASP A 159 13.73 0.52 -4.08
C ASP A 159 12.63 0.84 -3.02
N SER A 160 12.55 0.08 -1.92
CA SER A 160 11.41 0.24 -1.01
C SER A 160 11.55 1.43 -0.08
N GLU A 161 10.66 2.44 -0.17
CA GLU A 161 10.60 3.53 0.81
C GLU A 161 10.40 3.02 2.25
N HIS A 162 9.90 1.80 2.43
CA HIS A 162 9.72 1.18 3.75
C HIS A 162 11.04 0.76 4.39
N ILE A 163 12.15 0.76 3.63
CA ILE A 163 13.45 0.33 4.09
C ILE A 163 14.45 1.48 4.16
N ARG A 164 14.98 1.74 5.35
CA ARG A 164 16.13 2.61 5.55
C ARG A 164 17.42 1.79 5.60
N ALA A 165 18.31 2.00 4.65
CA ALA A 165 19.62 1.33 4.56
C ALA A 165 20.73 2.37 4.35
N PRO A 166 21.96 2.13 4.83
CA PRO A 166 23.05 3.13 4.85
C PRO A 166 23.70 3.41 3.49
N ARG A 167 23.49 2.56 2.48
CA ARG A 167 24.11 2.69 1.14
C ARG A 167 23.07 2.58 0.03
N ALA A 168 23.47 3.04 -1.16
CA ALA A 168 22.67 2.92 -2.39
C ALA A 168 22.24 1.46 -2.63
N ARG A 169 20.93 1.26 -2.76
CA ARG A 169 20.27 -0.06 -2.75
C ARG A 169 20.69 -0.97 -3.90
N PHE A 170 21.03 -0.38 -5.06
CA PHE A 170 21.55 -1.09 -6.23
C PHE A 170 22.77 -1.98 -5.95
N ARG A 171 23.61 -1.62 -4.96
CA ARG A 171 24.82 -2.39 -4.62
C ARG A 171 24.54 -3.79 -4.09
N TYR A 172 23.32 -4.02 -3.61
CA TYR A 172 22.95 -5.29 -2.97
C TYR A 172 22.40 -6.33 -3.94
N ARG A 173 22.15 -5.98 -5.21
CA ARG A 173 21.51 -6.89 -6.16
C ARG A 173 22.36 -8.12 -6.48
N ARG A 174 23.66 -7.92 -6.68
CA ARG A 174 24.59 -9.03 -6.86
C ARG A 174 24.54 -9.98 -5.67
N SER A 175 24.72 -9.44 -4.45
CA SER A 175 24.67 -10.22 -3.22
C SER A 175 23.31 -10.91 -3.04
N PHE A 176 22.22 -10.28 -3.47
CA PHE A 176 20.87 -10.83 -3.40
C PHE A 176 20.77 -12.12 -4.23
N TRP A 177 21.18 -12.08 -5.49
CA TRP A 177 21.19 -13.26 -6.36
C TRP A 177 22.14 -14.33 -5.82
N GLU A 178 23.36 -13.96 -5.39
CA GLU A 178 24.31 -14.89 -4.77
C GLU A 178 23.77 -15.54 -3.49
N THR A 179 22.88 -14.85 -2.76
CA THR A 179 22.24 -15.42 -1.57
C THR A 179 21.08 -16.34 -1.92
N LEU A 180 20.32 -16.03 -2.99
CA LEU A 180 19.29 -16.95 -3.50
C LEU A 180 19.89 -18.27 -3.98
N LEU A 181 21.04 -18.25 -4.65
CA LEU A 181 21.75 -19.47 -5.07
C LEU A 181 22.18 -20.37 -3.91
N LYS A 182 22.22 -19.83 -2.67
CA LYS A 182 22.51 -20.60 -1.45
C LYS A 182 21.27 -21.21 -0.80
N CYS A 183 20.08 -21.00 -1.37
CA CYS A 183 18.82 -21.56 -0.87
C CYS A 183 18.46 -22.79 -1.72
N ARG A 184 19.17 -23.90 -1.56
CA ARG A 184 19.06 -25.07 -2.47
C ARG A 184 17.69 -25.74 -2.47
N GLY A 185 16.95 -25.56 -1.38
CA GLY A 185 15.58 -26.05 -1.25
C GLY A 185 14.52 -25.23 -1.98
N LEU A 186 14.86 -24.04 -2.51
CA LEU A 186 13.88 -23.11 -3.04
C LEU A 186 13.11 -23.70 -4.24
N GLU A 187 11.78 -23.69 -4.14
CA GLU A 187 10.84 -24.20 -5.13
C GLU A 187 10.08 -23.07 -5.83
N LYS A 188 9.76 -22.01 -5.09
CA LYS A 188 9.03 -20.84 -5.58
C LYS A 188 9.74 -19.55 -5.22
N LEU A 189 9.97 -18.73 -6.23
CA LEU A 189 10.53 -17.39 -6.12
C LEU A 189 9.60 -16.36 -6.75
N ASP A 190 9.13 -15.44 -5.92
CA ASP A 190 8.25 -14.33 -6.29
C ASP A 190 9.07 -13.03 -6.09
N ILE A 191 9.51 -12.31 -7.13
CA ILE A 191 10.37 -11.10 -6.99
C ILE A 191 9.84 -9.89 -7.76
N PRO A 192 10.19 -8.64 -7.41
CA PRO A 192 9.78 -7.48 -8.19
C PRO A 192 10.45 -7.47 -9.57
N ALA A 193 9.71 -7.08 -10.61
CA ALA A 193 10.23 -7.05 -11.98
C ALA A 193 11.47 -6.16 -12.17
N ALA A 194 11.57 -5.08 -11.38
CA ALA A 194 12.71 -4.17 -11.35
C ALA A 194 14.07 -4.88 -11.09
N TYR A 195 14.07 -6.05 -10.46
CA TYR A 195 15.29 -6.81 -10.17
C TYR A 195 15.92 -7.40 -11.43
N ILE A 196 15.11 -7.61 -12.46
CA ILE A 196 15.55 -7.99 -13.79
C ILE A 196 15.88 -6.73 -14.59
N GLU A 197 14.94 -5.79 -14.69
CA GLU A 197 15.04 -4.56 -15.52
C GLU A 197 16.34 -3.80 -15.34
N SER A 198 16.76 -3.63 -14.08
CA SER A 198 17.85 -2.72 -13.75
C SER A 198 19.14 -3.46 -13.38
N THR A 199 19.16 -4.77 -13.60
CA THR A 199 20.38 -5.57 -13.63
C THR A 199 20.80 -5.71 -15.10
N ARG A 200 22.11 -5.76 -15.38
CA ARG A 200 22.57 -5.94 -16.77
C ARG A 200 22.04 -7.27 -17.32
N VAL A 201 21.52 -7.27 -18.54
CA VAL A 201 20.93 -8.44 -19.22
C VAL A 201 21.83 -9.66 -19.12
N LEU A 202 23.14 -9.48 -19.38
CA LEU A 202 24.18 -10.51 -19.25
C LEU A 202 24.26 -11.11 -17.83
N GLU A 203 24.15 -10.28 -16.80
CA GLU A 203 24.22 -10.75 -15.41
C GLU A 203 22.95 -11.52 -15.03
N VAL A 204 21.77 -11.08 -15.48
CA VAL A 204 20.52 -11.82 -15.24
C VAL A 204 20.59 -13.18 -15.91
N ALA A 205 21.03 -13.24 -17.17
CA ALA A 205 21.19 -14.50 -17.90
C ALA A 205 22.11 -15.47 -17.14
N ASP A 206 23.26 -15.00 -16.64
CA ASP A 206 24.18 -15.78 -15.80
C ASP A 206 23.48 -16.35 -14.55
N TYR A 207 22.73 -15.53 -13.80
CA TYR A 207 22.00 -16.02 -12.62
C TYR A 207 20.91 -17.03 -12.96
N LEU A 208 20.15 -16.80 -14.04
CA LEU A 208 19.12 -17.73 -14.52
C LEU A 208 19.74 -19.08 -14.93
N ASN A 209 20.93 -19.07 -15.52
CA ASN A 209 21.69 -20.27 -15.83
C ASN A 209 22.14 -21.00 -14.56
N ARG A 210 22.75 -20.26 -13.62
CA ARG A 210 23.24 -20.80 -12.33
C ARG A 210 22.13 -21.33 -11.42
N PHE A 211 20.89 -20.85 -11.55
CA PHE A 211 19.76 -21.41 -10.80
C PHE A 211 19.54 -22.89 -11.10
N ASN A 212 19.74 -23.34 -12.33
CA ASN A 212 19.53 -24.74 -12.68
C ASN A 212 20.49 -25.67 -11.92
N GLU A 213 21.71 -25.19 -11.68
CA GLU A 213 22.75 -25.95 -11.01
C GLU A 213 22.62 -25.86 -9.48
N ASN A 214 22.34 -24.66 -8.96
CA ASN A 214 22.43 -24.38 -7.53
C ASN A 214 21.08 -24.46 -6.80
N VAL A 215 19.98 -24.33 -7.54
CA VAL A 215 18.61 -24.33 -7.02
C VAL A 215 17.74 -25.22 -7.90
N PRO A 216 18.05 -26.53 -7.97
CA PRO A 216 17.43 -27.45 -8.94
C PRO A 216 15.93 -27.65 -8.71
N ASN A 217 15.43 -27.34 -7.51
CA ASN A 217 14.02 -27.48 -7.16
C ASN A 217 13.17 -26.28 -7.60
N LEU A 218 13.78 -25.20 -8.11
CA LEU A 218 13.06 -23.99 -8.50
C LEU A 218 12.18 -24.26 -9.71
N SER A 219 10.89 -24.46 -9.47
CA SER A 219 9.90 -24.77 -10.51
C SER A 219 9.06 -23.55 -10.88
N ARG A 220 9.00 -22.53 -10.01
CA ARG A 220 8.17 -21.35 -10.20
C ARG A 220 8.97 -20.08 -9.93
N LEU A 221 9.21 -19.31 -10.98
CA LEU A 221 9.73 -17.95 -10.90
C LEU A 221 8.63 -16.99 -11.36
N HIS A 222 8.20 -16.09 -10.48
CA HIS A 222 7.23 -15.05 -10.80
C HIS A 222 7.81 -13.67 -10.60
N LEU A 223 7.47 -12.78 -11.52
CA LEU A 223 7.67 -11.35 -11.36
C LEU A 223 6.41 -10.70 -10.83
N ASN A 224 6.50 -10.13 -9.65
CA ASN A 224 5.44 -9.40 -9.00
C ASN A 224 5.46 -7.94 -9.41
N PHE A 225 4.27 -7.41 -9.61
CA PHE A 225 3.99 -6.01 -9.79
C PHE A 225 3.04 -5.58 -8.68
N LEU A 226 3.36 -4.50 -7.98
CA LEU A 226 2.48 -3.89 -6.99
C LEU A 226 2.19 -2.45 -7.40
N LEU A 227 0.97 -2.21 -7.86
CA LEU A 227 0.51 -0.86 -8.18
C LEU A 227 -0.12 -0.25 -6.94
N ALA A 228 0.33 0.94 -6.54
CA ALA A 228 -0.37 1.75 -5.53
C ALA A 228 -1.15 2.87 -6.21
N ARG A 229 -2.40 3.09 -5.80
CA ARG A 229 -3.25 4.18 -6.29
C ARG A 229 -3.97 4.86 -5.16
N SER A 230 -4.01 6.18 -5.20
CA SER A 230 -4.71 7.04 -4.25
C SER A 230 -5.19 8.29 -4.96
N SER A 231 -6.33 8.82 -4.54
CA SER A 231 -6.85 10.11 -5.03
C SER A 231 -6.01 11.31 -4.62
N LYS A 232 -5.10 11.15 -3.65
CA LYS A 232 -4.27 12.24 -3.09
C LYS A 232 -2.79 12.16 -3.46
N LEU A 233 -2.35 11.08 -4.11
CA LEU A 233 -0.96 10.94 -4.53
C LEU A 233 -0.81 11.56 -5.92
N TYR A 234 -0.22 12.76 -5.96
CA TYR A 234 0.09 13.47 -7.22
C TYR A 234 1.24 12.82 -7.99
N SER A 235 2.05 12.00 -7.31
CA SER A 235 3.19 11.26 -7.87
C SER A 235 2.94 9.75 -7.83
N ASN A 236 3.56 9.02 -8.76
CA ASN A 236 3.67 7.55 -8.71
C ASN A 236 4.47 7.04 -7.49
N SER A 237 4.85 7.92 -6.56
CA SER A 237 5.53 7.54 -5.33
C SER A 237 4.57 6.78 -4.43
N TYR A 238 5.06 5.69 -3.87
CA TYR A 238 4.32 4.92 -2.90
C TYR A 238 4.10 5.77 -1.63
N PRO A 239 2.96 5.65 -0.93
CA PRO A 239 2.81 6.34 0.35
C PRO A 239 3.85 5.80 1.34
N SER A 240 4.82 6.65 1.66
CA SER A 240 5.84 6.34 2.64
C SER A 240 5.20 6.07 4.01
N PRO A 241 5.54 4.98 4.72
CA PRO A 241 5.11 4.81 6.10
C PRO A 241 5.75 5.86 7.01
N TRP A 242 6.83 6.51 6.55
CA TRP A 242 7.55 7.56 7.27
C TRP A 242 6.82 8.90 7.26
N MET A 243 5.81 9.08 6.41
CA MET A 243 4.94 10.25 6.46
C MET A 243 3.81 10.01 7.48
N ASP A 244 3.63 10.96 8.40
CA ASP A 244 2.61 10.88 9.45
C ASP A 244 1.18 10.89 8.89
N GLU A 245 1.00 11.42 7.67
CA GLU A 245 -0.25 11.39 6.93
C GLU A 245 -0.21 10.34 5.82
N MET A 246 -0.37 9.07 6.16
CA MET A 246 -0.75 8.11 5.13
C MET A 246 -2.12 8.51 4.56
N ALA A 247 -2.15 8.78 3.26
CA ALA A 247 -3.39 9.13 2.57
C ALA A 247 -4.46 8.06 2.87
N PRO A 248 -5.65 8.45 3.36
CA PRO A 248 -6.61 7.52 3.95
C PRO A 248 -7.27 6.54 2.95
N GLN A 249 -6.87 6.57 1.67
CA GLN A 249 -7.52 5.84 0.58
C GLN A 249 -6.49 5.37 -0.46
N VAL A 250 -5.58 4.50 -0.04
CA VAL A 250 -4.65 3.85 -0.98
C VAL A 250 -5.13 2.43 -1.26
N VAL A 251 -5.34 2.12 -2.53
CA VAL A 251 -5.59 0.76 -3.02
C VAL A 251 -4.34 0.24 -3.67
N TYR A 252 -3.98 -0.98 -3.34
CA TYR A 252 -2.87 -1.70 -3.94
C TYR A 252 -3.41 -2.79 -4.84
N ALA A 253 -2.82 -2.99 -6.02
CA ALA A 253 -3.13 -4.11 -6.89
C ALA A 253 -1.85 -4.90 -7.16
N LYS A 254 -1.79 -6.12 -6.62
CA LYS A 254 -0.75 -7.09 -6.90
C LYS A 254 -1.16 -7.99 -8.04
N PHE A 255 -0.26 -8.21 -8.97
CA PHE A 255 -0.36 -9.27 -9.97
C PHE A 255 1.04 -9.79 -10.28
N SER A 256 1.10 -10.94 -10.95
CA SER A 256 2.37 -11.59 -11.23
C SER A 256 2.40 -12.14 -12.65
N GLY A 257 3.53 -11.98 -13.33
CA GLY A 257 3.85 -12.69 -14.58
C GLY A 257 4.73 -13.89 -14.26
N GLN A 258 4.44 -15.04 -14.88
CA GLN A 258 5.26 -16.25 -14.70
C GLN A 258 6.39 -16.27 -15.72
N ILE A 259 7.61 -16.54 -15.25
CA ILE A 259 8.75 -16.84 -16.11
C ILE A 259 8.85 -18.35 -16.23
N HIS A 260 8.76 -18.85 -17.46
CA HIS A 260 8.98 -20.26 -17.73
C HIS A 260 10.49 -20.51 -17.85
N LEU A 261 11.08 -21.10 -16.81
CA LEU A 261 12.52 -21.43 -16.77
C LEU A 261 12.95 -22.42 -17.87
N SER A 262 12.00 -23.11 -18.50
CA SER A 262 12.21 -24.01 -19.62
C SER A 262 12.42 -23.30 -20.97
N ASN A 263 12.18 -21.98 -21.05
CA ASN A 263 12.32 -21.22 -22.29
C ASN A 263 13.80 -20.90 -22.55
N LYS A 264 14.56 -21.93 -22.96
CA LYS A 264 16.00 -21.86 -23.15
C LYS A 264 16.37 -22.24 -24.56
N GLU A 265 17.33 -21.52 -25.14
CA GLU A 265 18.00 -21.97 -26.36
C GLU A 265 19.17 -22.88 -25.94
N ASN A 266 19.19 -24.12 -26.42
CA ASN A 266 20.23 -25.11 -26.10
C ASN A 266 20.44 -25.35 -24.58
N GLY A 267 19.40 -25.16 -23.76
CA GLY A 267 19.48 -25.36 -22.32
C GLY A 267 20.09 -24.20 -21.52
N LEU A 268 20.41 -23.07 -22.17
CA LEU A 268 20.91 -21.84 -21.56
C LEU A 268 20.00 -20.65 -21.88
N TRP A 269 19.94 -19.71 -20.93
CA TRP A 269 19.43 -18.37 -21.14
C TRP A 269 20.51 -17.55 -21.84
N ILE A 270 20.21 -17.13 -23.08
CA ILE A 270 21.02 -16.16 -23.82
C ILE A 270 20.52 -14.74 -23.56
N PRO A 271 21.36 -13.71 -23.73
CA PRO A 271 21.00 -12.33 -23.45
C PRO A 271 19.76 -11.85 -24.22
N ASP A 272 19.67 -12.16 -25.51
CA ASP A 272 18.54 -11.78 -26.36
C ASP A 272 17.22 -12.36 -25.82
N GLY A 273 17.24 -13.60 -25.33
CA GLY A 273 16.07 -14.22 -24.70
C GLY A 273 15.66 -13.56 -23.37
N VAL A 274 16.60 -12.91 -22.66
CA VAL A 274 16.28 -12.12 -21.46
C VAL A 274 15.68 -10.76 -21.84
N ASP A 275 16.12 -10.15 -22.93
CA ASP A 275 15.54 -8.91 -23.45
C ASP A 275 14.11 -9.13 -23.98
N ASP A 276 13.88 -10.21 -24.73
CA ASP A 276 12.54 -10.60 -25.19
C ASP A 276 11.61 -10.90 -24.00
N LEU A 277 12.12 -11.63 -23.02
CA LEU A 277 11.40 -11.88 -21.77
C LEU A 277 10.99 -10.56 -21.10
N TRP A 278 11.91 -9.60 -21.00
CA TRP A 278 11.63 -8.29 -20.43
C TRP A 278 10.58 -7.51 -21.23
N HIS A 279 10.68 -7.55 -22.56
CA HIS A 279 9.71 -6.91 -23.45
C HIS A 279 8.30 -7.47 -23.24
N ASP A 280 8.16 -8.80 -23.21
CA ASP A 280 6.89 -9.50 -22.96
C ASP A 280 6.30 -9.16 -21.59
N LEU A 281 7.14 -9.12 -20.56
CA LEU A 281 6.73 -8.79 -19.20
C LEU A 281 6.30 -7.32 -19.07
N SER A 282 7.02 -6.41 -19.72
CA SER A 282 6.66 -4.99 -19.77
C SER A 282 5.32 -4.80 -20.46
N ASN A 283 5.12 -5.47 -21.60
CA ASN A 283 3.83 -5.47 -22.31
C ASN A 283 2.71 -6.05 -21.45
N PHE A 284 2.95 -7.17 -20.77
CA PHE A 284 2.01 -7.77 -19.82
C PHE A 284 1.64 -6.79 -18.70
N GLN A 285 2.62 -6.15 -18.07
CA GLN A 285 2.41 -5.16 -17.01
C GLN A 285 1.56 -4.00 -17.49
N ILE A 286 1.88 -3.41 -18.65
CA ILE A 286 1.16 -2.28 -19.23
C ILE A 286 -0.29 -2.66 -19.51
N GLN A 287 -0.52 -3.84 -20.09
CA GLN A 287 -1.87 -4.33 -20.39
C GLN A 287 -2.69 -4.58 -19.11
N VAL A 288 -2.08 -5.17 -18.08
CA VAL A 288 -2.74 -5.42 -16.80
C VAL A 288 -3.03 -4.10 -16.07
N ASP A 289 -2.08 -3.16 -15.95
CA ASP A 289 -2.30 -1.85 -15.32
C ASP A 289 -3.41 -1.07 -16.05
N ARG A 290 -3.38 -1.06 -17.40
CA ARG A 290 -4.45 -0.45 -18.21
C ARG A 290 -5.80 -1.10 -17.94
N ALA A 291 -5.87 -2.43 -17.92
CA ALA A 291 -7.11 -3.15 -17.63
C ALA A 291 -7.60 -2.86 -16.20
N ILE A 292 -6.70 -2.76 -15.23
CA ILE A 292 -7.05 -2.44 -13.85
C ILE A 292 -7.66 -1.04 -13.77
N LYS A 293 -7.00 -0.05 -14.38
CA LYS A 293 -7.45 1.34 -14.43
C LYS A 293 -8.84 1.47 -15.04
N LEU A 294 -9.07 0.82 -16.17
CA LEU A 294 -10.35 0.89 -16.89
C LEU A 294 -11.48 0.15 -16.15
N ARG A 295 -11.21 -1.07 -15.65
CA ARG A 295 -12.27 -1.94 -15.11
C ARG A 295 -12.56 -1.72 -13.62
N PHE A 296 -11.56 -1.35 -12.83
CA PHE A 296 -11.69 -1.31 -11.37
C PHE A 296 -11.52 0.09 -10.78
N PHE A 297 -10.93 1.05 -11.50
CA PHE A 297 -10.73 2.42 -11.01
C PHE A 297 -11.60 3.48 -11.71
N GLY A 298 -12.60 3.04 -12.47
CA GLY A 298 -13.64 3.93 -13.02
C GLY A 298 -13.14 4.85 -14.13
N LEU A 299 -11.98 4.53 -14.73
CA LEU A 299 -11.40 5.33 -15.80
C LEU A 299 -11.91 4.87 -17.16
N THR A 300 -11.95 5.80 -18.10
CA THR A 300 -12.22 5.52 -19.52
C THR A 300 -10.93 5.65 -20.31
N THR A 301 -10.92 5.19 -21.57
CA THR A 301 -9.78 5.39 -22.46
C THR A 301 -9.45 6.89 -22.61
N ALA A 302 -10.46 7.76 -22.63
CA ALA A 302 -10.28 9.21 -22.74
C ALA A 302 -9.67 9.82 -21.46
N THR A 303 -10.01 9.31 -20.28
CA THR A 303 -9.54 9.84 -18.99
C THR A 303 -8.34 9.11 -18.42
N LEU A 304 -7.78 8.13 -19.14
CA LEU A 304 -6.64 7.33 -18.67
C LEU A 304 -5.41 8.20 -18.38
N HIS A 305 -5.22 9.26 -19.16
CA HIS A 305 -4.15 10.23 -18.95
C HIS A 305 -4.35 11.10 -17.70
N GLN A 306 -5.55 11.13 -17.10
CA GLN A 306 -5.88 11.86 -15.86
C GLN A 306 -6.18 10.90 -14.71
N TYR A 307 -5.58 9.71 -14.74
CA TYR A 307 -5.90 8.64 -13.78
C TYR A 307 -5.71 9.05 -12.31
N TRP A 308 -4.84 10.02 -12.02
CA TRP A 308 -4.61 10.52 -10.66
C TRP A 308 -5.75 11.41 -10.14
N LEU A 309 -6.52 12.06 -11.01
CA LEU A 309 -7.63 12.95 -10.62
C LEU A 309 -8.95 12.18 -10.44
N ASN A 310 -9.15 11.13 -11.21
CA ASN A 310 -10.46 10.48 -11.39
C ASN A 310 -10.55 9.09 -10.75
N PHE A 311 -9.83 8.87 -9.64
CA PHE A 311 -9.83 7.57 -8.96
C PHE A 311 -11.21 7.26 -8.35
N LYS A 312 -11.91 6.28 -8.91
CA LYS A 312 -13.17 5.74 -8.35
C LYS A 312 -13.18 4.23 -8.35
N LEU A 313 -13.18 3.62 -7.16
CA LEU A 313 -13.26 2.17 -7.06
C LEU A 313 -14.60 1.64 -7.59
N VAL A 314 -14.57 0.57 -8.39
CA VAL A 314 -15.79 -0.08 -8.87
C VAL A 314 -16.59 -0.68 -7.72
N GLU A 315 -17.91 -0.68 -7.86
CA GLU A 315 -18.80 -1.32 -6.90
C GLU A 315 -18.52 -2.83 -6.81
N GLY A 316 -18.68 -3.38 -5.60
CA GLY A 316 -18.44 -4.79 -5.32
C GLY A 316 -16.98 -5.19 -5.09
N LEU A 317 -16.00 -4.32 -5.36
CA LEU A 317 -14.61 -4.57 -4.95
C LEU A 317 -14.43 -4.24 -3.46
N ASN A 318 -14.20 -5.28 -2.64
CA ASN A 318 -14.09 -5.18 -1.19
C ASN A 318 -13.23 -6.32 -0.62
N HIS A 319 -12.90 -6.28 0.68
CA HIS A 319 -12.00 -7.26 1.31
C HIS A 319 -12.44 -8.75 1.29
N THR A 320 -13.69 -9.05 0.92
CA THR A 320 -14.19 -10.44 0.70
C THR A 320 -14.17 -10.86 -0.76
N SER A 321 -13.99 -9.89 -1.66
CA SER A 321 -14.00 -10.06 -3.10
C SER A 321 -12.83 -9.26 -3.67
N ASP A 322 -11.64 -9.47 -3.11
CA ASP A 322 -10.43 -8.69 -3.37
C ASP A 322 -9.58 -9.26 -4.49
N THR A 323 -9.99 -10.40 -5.07
CA THR A 323 -9.24 -11.09 -6.12
C THR A 323 -10.08 -11.11 -7.41
N ARG A 324 -9.43 -10.83 -8.54
CA ARG A 324 -10.06 -10.72 -9.87
C ARG A 324 -9.21 -11.41 -10.92
N ARG A 325 -9.85 -12.12 -11.84
CA ARG A 325 -9.20 -12.62 -13.05
C ARG A 325 -9.46 -11.64 -14.19
N ILE A 326 -8.41 -11.25 -14.88
CA ILE A 326 -8.48 -10.37 -16.06
C ILE A 326 -7.99 -11.18 -17.26
N THR A 327 -8.78 -11.19 -18.34
CA THR A 327 -8.31 -11.65 -19.65
C THR A 327 -7.81 -10.45 -20.43
N LEU A 328 -6.56 -10.53 -20.88
CA LEU A 328 -5.88 -9.51 -21.68
C LEU A 328 -6.23 -9.66 -23.17
N PRO A 329 -6.02 -8.61 -23.99
CA PRO A 329 -6.22 -8.70 -25.44
C PRO A 329 -5.40 -9.81 -26.11
N SER A 330 -4.22 -10.13 -25.56
CA SER A 330 -3.38 -11.25 -26.00
C SER A 330 -3.98 -12.64 -25.71
N GLY A 331 -5.13 -12.72 -25.02
CA GLY A 331 -5.72 -13.97 -24.53
C GLY A 331 -5.13 -14.46 -23.21
N GLN A 332 -3.99 -13.92 -22.78
CA GLN A 332 -3.38 -14.23 -21.49
C GLN A 332 -4.31 -13.86 -20.33
N ARG A 333 -4.21 -14.60 -19.23
CA ARG A 333 -5.00 -14.38 -18.02
C ARG A 333 -4.10 -13.92 -16.88
N ALA A 334 -4.46 -12.82 -16.23
CA ALA A 334 -3.79 -12.31 -15.04
C ALA A 334 -4.70 -12.47 -13.82
N LEU A 335 -4.14 -12.95 -12.70
CA LEU A 335 -4.79 -12.92 -11.39
C LEU A 335 -4.34 -11.66 -10.65
N VAL A 336 -5.27 -10.76 -10.40
CA VAL A 336 -5.03 -9.51 -9.68
C VAL A 336 -5.64 -9.61 -8.29
N LYS A 337 -4.82 -9.35 -7.27
CA LYS A 337 -5.24 -9.26 -5.87
C LYS A 337 -5.14 -7.82 -5.38
N PHE A 338 -6.23 -7.30 -4.87
CA PHE A 338 -6.35 -5.95 -4.36
C PHE A 338 -6.16 -5.93 -2.85
N TYR A 339 -5.45 -4.92 -2.34
CA TYR A 339 -5.34 -4.61 -0.93
C TYR A 339 -5.73 -3.16 -0.71
N GLY A 340 -5.97 -2.74 0.54
CA GLY A 340 -6.43 -1.38 0.76
C GLY A 340 -7.90 -1.16 0.39
N VAL A 341 -8.66 -2.21 0.07
CA VAL A 341 -10.05 -2.06 -0.43
C VAL A 341 -11.06 -1.83 0.70
N PRO A 342 -12.24 -1.24 0.42
CA PRO A 342 -13.30 -1.07 1.39
C PRO A 342 -13.79 -2.37 2.01
N TYR A 343 -14.43 -2.24 3.17
CA TYR A 343 -15.10 -3.37 3.81
C TYR A 343 -16.41 -3.72 3.12
N SER A 344 -16.77 -5.01 3.15
CA SER A 344 -18.15 -5.37 2.86
C SER A 344 -19.03 -4.87 4.00
N SER A 345 -20.27 -4.49 3.70
CA SER A 345 -21.21 -4.00 4.71
C SER A 345 -21.40 -5.00 5.86
N ARG A 346 -21.36 -6.31 5.56
CA ARG A 346 -21.43 -7.39 6.56
C ARG A 346 -20.24 -7.35 7.52
N ALA A 347 -19.02 -7.26 7.01
CA ALA A 347 -17.83 -7.27 7.85
C ALA A 347 -17.65 -5.96 8.62
N SER A 348 -18.09 -4.83 8.06
CA SER A 348 -18.19 -3.57 8.80
C SER A 348 -19.14 -3.70 9.99
N ARG A 349 -20.36 -4.21 9.79
CA ARG A 349 -21.32 -4.46 10.88
C ARG A 349 -20.75 -5.40 11.94
N ALA A 350 -20.06 -6.48 11.54
CA ALA A 350 -19.42 -7.40 12.47
C ALA A 350 -18.31 -6.71 13.30
N SER A 351 -17.47 -5.89 12.65
CA SER A 351 -16.44 -5.08 13.30
C SER A 351 -17.06 -4.10 14.31
N SER A 352 -18.13 -3.40 13.94
CA SER A 352 -18.84 -2.48 14.84
C SER A 352 -19.45 -3.20 16.04
N ARG A 353 -20.11 -4.35 15.83
CA ARG A 353 -20.67 -5.19 16.91
C ARG A 353 -19.59 -5.66 17.87
N TYR A 354 -18.45 -6.09 17.34
CA TYR A 354 -17.33 -6.54 18.14
C TYR A 354 -16.73 -5.41 18.98
N LYS A 355 -16.56 -4.21 18.40
CA LYS A 355 -16.11 -3.02 19.15
C LYS A 355 -17.08 -2.66 20.27
N LEU A 356 -18.39 -2.67 20.00
CA LEU A 356 -19.43 -2.44 21.02
C LEU A 356 -19.40 -3.49 22.13
N PHE A 357 -19.19 -4.76 21.79
CA PHE A 357 -19.05 -5.84 22.76
C PHE A 357 -17.82 -5.64 23.66
N GLN A 358 -16.66 -5.30 23.07
CA GLN A 358 -15.44 -5.02 23.83
C GLN A 358 -15.59 -3.77 24.72
N GLU A 359 -16.25 -2.72 24.23
CA GLU A 359 -16.56 -1.54 25.03
C GLU A 359 -17.50 -1.87 26.20
N ARG A 360 -18.50 -2.73 25.98
CA ARG A 360 -19.40 -3.20 27.03
C ARG A 360 -18.64 -4.01 28.07
N LYS A 361 -17.80 -4.97 27.65
CA LYS A 361 -16.97 -5.78 28.54
C LYS A 361 -16.04 -4.90 29.40
N LYS A 362 -15.34 -3.94 28.77
CA LYS A 362 -14.52 -2.96 29.49
C LYS A 362 -15.32 -2.14 30.49
N ARG A 363 -16.54 -1.73 30.14
CA ARG A 363 -17.45 -1.02 31.09
C ARG A 363 -17.87 -1.91 32.24
N GLU A 364 -18.13 -3.19 31.98
CA GLU A 364 -18.48 -4.17 33.01
C GLU A 364 -17.30 -4.42 33.96
N GLU A 365 -16.07 -4.43 33.46
CA GLU A 365 -14.83 -4.56 34.25
C GLU A 365 -14.41 -3.27 34.99
N LEU A 366 -14.94 -2.11 34.60
CA LEU A 366 -14.65 -0.84 35.28
C LEU A 366 -15.36 -0.75 36.64
N THR A 367 -14.64 -0.30 37.66
CA THR A 367 -15.19 0.03 38.98
C THR A 367 -16.24 1.14 38.87
N GLU A 368 -17.15 1.21 39.85
CA GLU A 368 -18.27 2.15 39.82
C GLU A 368 -17.82 3.62 39.77
N ALA A 369 -16.70 3.94 40.43
CA ALA A 369 -16.06 5.25 40.36
C ALA A 369 -15.56 5.58 38.94
N SER A 370 -14.88 4.63 38.28
CA SER A 370 -14.41 4.81 36.91
C SER A 370 -15.57 4.90 35.90
N ARG A 371 -16.69 4.21 36.14
CA ARG A 371 -17.92 4.35 35.33
C ARG A 371 -18.53 5.75 35.45
N LYS A 372 -18.56 6.34 36.65
CA LYS A 372 -19.07 7.71 36.86
C LYS A 372 -18.17 8.74 36.17
N ASP A 373 -16.84 8.60 36.28
CA ASP A 373 -15.87 9.47 35.58
C ASP A 373 -16.00 9.37 34.06
N LEU A 374 -16.12 8.16 33.50
CA LEU A 374 -16.29 7.96 32.06
C LEU A 374 -17.59 8.60 31.54
N LYS A 375 -18.69 8.49 32.30
CA LYS A 375 -19.97 9.16 31.98
C LYS A 375 -19.84 10.69 32.01
N LYS A 376 -19.08 11.24 32.96
CA LYS A 376 -18.82 12.68 33.06
C LYS A 376 -18.02 13.16 31.84
N LYS A 377 -16.91 12.49 31.51
CA LYS A 377 -16.10 12.78 30.32
C LYS A 377 -16.90 12.69 29.02
N PHE A 378 -17.79 11.70 28.90
CA PHE A 378 -18.65 11.57 27.71
C PHE A 378 -19.67 12.71 27.59
N LYS A 379 -20.24 13.18 28.72
CA LYS A 379 -21.12 14.35 28.74
C LYS A 379 -20.37 15.63 28.36
N GLU A 380 -19.16 15.82 28.90
CA GLU A 380 -18.28 16.96 28.59
C GLU A 380 -17.87 16.97 27.11
N ALA A 381 -17.41 15.83 26.57
CA ALA A 381 -17.07 15.70 25.16
C ALA A 381 -18.26 15.99 24.24
N ARG A 382 -19.48 15.56 24.62
CA ARG A 382 -20.70 15.85 23.85
C ARG A 382 -21.11 17.32 23.92
N ARG A 383 -20.85 18.03 25.03
CA ARG A 383 -21.04 19.48 25.14
C ARG A 383 -20.05 20.22 24.24
N SER A 384 -18.76 19.92 24.36
CA SER A 384 -17.70 20.52 23.53
C SER A 384 -17.90 20.25 22.03
N SER A 385 -18.33 19.05 21.64
CA SER A 385 -18.66 18.74 20.23
C SER A 385 -19.89 19.49 19.72
N ARG A 386 -20.84 19.86 20.58
CA ARG A 386 -21.98 20.71 20.20
C ARG A 386 -21.55 22.16 20.07
N GLU A 387 -20.75 22.67 21.01
CA GLU A 387 -20.20 24.04 20.98
C GLU A 387 -19.38 24.28 19.71
N THR A 388 -18.43 23.39 19.40
CA THR A 388 -17.64 23.46 18.16
C THR A 388 -18.49 23.36 16.88
N LYS A 389 -19.59 22.59 16.91
CA LYS A 389 -20.53 22.54 15.77
C LYS A 389 -21.29 23.86 15.61
N ILE A 390 -21.75 24.46 16.71
CA ILE A 390 -22.43 25.76 16.71
C ILE A 390 -21.46 26.85 16.23
N GLU A 391 -20.21 26.88 16.73
CA GLU A 391 -19.18 27.80 16.27
C GLU A 391 -18.84 27.63 14.79
N GLY A 392 -18.77 26.39 14.29
CA GLY A 392 -18.58 26.11 12.87
C GLY A 392 -19.75 26.59 12.02
N GLU A 393 -20.99 26.42 12.50
CA GLU A 393 -22.20 26.91 11.83
C GLU A 393 -22.27 28.44 11.80
N THR A 394 -21.93 29.13 12.91
CA THR A 394 -21.87 30.61 12.95
C THR A 394 -20.77 31.17 12.05
N THR A 395 -19.58 30.55 12.03
CA THR A 395 -18.48 30.96 11.15
C THR A 395 -18.85 30.79 9.67
N ASN A 396 -19.51 29.68 9.32
CA ASN A 396 -20.00 29.44 7.97
C ASN A 396 -21.10 30.43 7.56
N GLN A 397 -22.00 30.80 8.47
CA GLN A 397 -23.01 31.82 8.22
C GLN A 397 -22.39 33.21 8.00
N GLN A 398 -21.40 33.59 8.80
CA GLN A 398 -20.66 34.86 8.63
C GLN A 398 -19.93 34.91 7.28
N LYS A 399 -19.27 33.81 6.89
CA LYS A 399 -18.60 33.71 5.59
C LYS A 399 -19.59 33.80 4.43
N ALA A 400 -20.74 33.12 4.54
CA ALA A 400 -21.79 33.20 3.52
C ALA A 400 -22.41 34.61 3.43
N GLN A 401 -22.53 35.34 4.54
CA GLN A 401 -22.97 36.73 4.54
C GLN A 401 -21.94 37.65 3.86
N SER A 402 -20.66 37.50 4.19
CA SER A 402 -19.56 38.25 3.55
C SER A 402 -19.49 37.99 2.04
N ASP A 403 -19.61 36.73 1.61
CA ASP A 403 -19.63 36.36 0.19
C ASP A 403 -20.84 36.98 -0.54
N ARG A 404 -22.01 37.05 0.11
CA ARG A 404 -23.21 37.72 -0.46
C ARG A 404 -22.99 39.22 -0.60
N GLU A 405 -22.37 39.85 0.38
CA GLU A 405 -22.07 41.29 0.34
C GLU A 405 -21.05 41.62 -0.75
N MET A 406 -19.98 40.82 -0.87
CA MET A 406 -18.99 40.96 -1.94
C MET A 406 -19.61 40.81 -3.33
N ARG A 407 -20.52 39.85 -3.52
CA ARG A 407 -21.25 39.69 -4.80
C ARG A 407 -22.15 40.89 -5.09
N ARG A 408 -22.81 41.46 -4.09
CA ARG A 408 -23.63 42.67 -4.24
C ARG A 408 -22.79 43.86 -4.70
N LEU A 409 -21.64 44.08 -4.05
CA LEU A 409 -20.71 45.16 -4.40
C LEU A 409 -20.13 44.98 -5.82
N ALA A 410 -19.82 43.74 -6.22
CA ALA A 410 -19.37 43.43 -7.57
C ALA A 410 -20.44 43.76 -8.64
N LEU A 411 -21.70 43.39 -8.40
CA LEU A 411 -22.82 43.71 -9.29
C LEU A 411 -23.06 45.23 -9.40
N GLU A 412 -22.93 45.97 -8.30
CA GLU A 412 -23.04 47.44 -8.33
C GLU A 412 -21.88 48.08 -9.10
N ALA A 413 -20.66 47.58 -8.95
CA ALA A 413 -19.50 48.03 -9.71
C ALA A 413 -19.67 47.78 -11.21
N GLU A 414 -20.20 46.61 -11.58
CA GLU A 414 -20.50 46.26 -12.97
C GLU A 414 -21.57 47.17 -13.58
N LYS A 415 -22.66 47.46 -12.84
CA LYS A 415 -23.69 48.43 -13.25
C LYS A 415 -23.12 49.85 -13.44
N LYS A 416 -22.21 50.30 -12.56
CA LYS A 416 -21.55 51.60 -12.73
C LYS A 416 -20.64 51.62 -13.96
N LEU A 417 -19.97 50.51 -14.25
CA LEU A 417 -19.13 50.38 -15.44
C LEU A 417 -19.96 50.40 -16.73
N SER A 418 -21.11 49.71 -16.76
CA SER A 418 -22.00 49.69 -17.94
C SER A 418 -22.59 51.08 -18.22
N LEU A 419 -23.04 51.79 -17.18
CA LEU A 419 -23.51 53.18 -17.30
C LEU A 419 -22.42 54.12 -17.83
N ARG A 420 -21.16 53.97 -17.39
CA ARG A 420 -20.03 54.73 -17.92
C ARG A 420 -19.78 54.43 -19.41
N LYS A 421 -19.80 53.15 -19.80
CA LYS A 421 -19.66 52.73 -21.20
C LYS A 421 -20.78 53.29 -22.08
N GLU A 422 -22.03 53.29 -21.59
CA GLU A 422 -23.17 53.84 -22.32
C GLU A 422 -23.05 55.37 -22.50
N ARG A 423 -22.64 56.10 -21.45
CA ARG A 423 -22.37 57.55 -21.54
C ARG A 423 -21.26 57.85 -22.56
N GLN A 424 -20.17 57.10 -22.55
CA GLN A 424 -19.11 57.25 -23.55
C GLN A 424 -19.61 56.97 -24.97
N LYS A 425 -20.46 55.94 -25.16
CA LYS A 425 -21.05 55.63 -26.45
C LYS A 425 -21.93 56.77 -26.95
N LYS A 426 -22.78 57.36 -26.08
CA LYS A 426 -23.60 58.54 -26.40
C LYS A 426 -22.75 59.76 -26.77
N LEU A 427 -21.67 60.01 -26.04
CA LEU A 427 -20.71 61.08 -26.35
C LEU A 427 -20.03 60.89 -27.72
N ARG A 428 -19.60 59.66 -28.03
CA ARG A 428 -19.01 59.34 -29.34
C ARG A 428 -20.02 59.53 -30.48
N LEU A 429 -21.26 59.07 -30.30
CA LEU A 429 -22.35 59.27 -31.26
C LEU A 429 -22.66 60.75 -31.50
N ALA A 430 -22.68 61.57 -30.44
CA ALA A 430 -22.88 63.02 -30.54
C ALA A 430 -21.73 63.69 -31.33
N LYS A 431 -20.49 63.26 -31.09
CA LYS A 431 -19.33 63.76 -31.81
C LYS A 431 -19.39 63.41 -33.30
N THR A 432 -19.68 62.15 -33.66
CA THR A 432 -19.82 61.74 -35.06
C THR A 432 -20.99 62.43 -35.76
N THR A 433 -22.13 62.65 -35.09
CA THR A 433 -23.23 63.44 -35.69
C THR A 433 -22.83 64.90 -35.92
N SER A 434 -22.04 65.50 -35.02
CA SER A 434 -21.50 66.85 -35.22
C SER A 434 -20.53 66.93 -36.40
N GLU A 435 -19.68 65.92 -36.57
CA GLU A 435 -18.72 65.80 -37.69
C GLU A 435 -19.44 65.57 -39.03
N ILE A 436 -20.48 64.74 -39.06
CA ILE A 436 -21.34 64.55 -40.25
C ILE A 436 -22.06 65.85 -40.62
N ARG A 437 -22.60 66.60 -39.64
CA ARG A 437 -23.20 67.92 -39.88
C ARG A 437 -22.17 68.93 -40.39
N ALA A 438 -20.92 68.87 -39.93
CA ALA A 438 -19.84 69.73 -40.41
C ALA A 438 -19.42 69.37 -41.85
N TRP A 439 -19.39 68.09 -42.21
CA TRP A 439 -19.12 67.61 -43.56
C TRP A 439 -20.26 67.95 -44.55
N GLY A 440 -21.52 67.86 -44.12
CA GLY A 440 -22.67 68.26 -44.93
C GLY A 440 -22.67 69.74 -45.32
N ARG A 441 -22.09 70.63 -44.50
CA ARG A 441 -21.93 72.06 -44.82
C ARG A 441 -20.79 72.37 -45.80
N LYS A 442 -19.92 71.40 -46.12
CA LYS A 442 -18.80 71.58 -47.06
C LYS A 442 -19.10 71.12 -48.50
N ARG A 443 -20.32 70.64 -48.79
CA ARG A 443 -20.79 70.36 -50.15
C ARG A 443 -21.91 71.31 -50.55
N VAL A 444 -21.58 72.58 -50.76
CA VAL A 444 -22.34 73.40 -51.71
C VAL A 444 -21.52 73.41 -53.00
N PRO A 445 -21.98 72.73 -54.07
CA PRO A 445 -21.36 72.85 -55.38
C PRO A 445 -21.62 74.26 -55.91
N ASN A 446 -20.55 74.98 -56.19
CA ASN A 446 -20.61 76.23 -56.94
C ASN A 446 -20.97 75.86 -58.38
N ALA A 447 -22.25 76.02 -58.74
CA ALA A 447 -22.76 75.81 -60.09
C ALA A 447 -23.58 77.04 -60.50
N SER A 448 -23.36 77.44 -61.76
CA SER A 448 -24.00 78.53 -62.55
C SER A 448 -23.54 79.95 -62.21
N SER A 449 -22.87 80.73 -63.08
CA SER A 449 -22.85 80.84 -64.56
C SER A 449 -24.22 81.16 -65.19
N ARG A 450 -24.26 82.27 -65.94
CA ARG A 450 -25.37 82.90 -66.70
C ARG A 450 -26.29 83.73 -65.81
N TYR A 451 -26.40 85.05 -65.94
CA TYR A 451 -26.25 85.96 -67.08
C TYR A 451 -25.28 87.11 -66.82
#